data_AF-A0A9X3N1N4-F1
#
_entry.id   AF-A0A9X3N1N4-F1
#
_cell.length_a   1.000
_cell.length_b   1.000
_cell.length_c   1.000
_cell.angle_alpha   90.00
_cell.angle_beta   90.00
_cell.angle_gamma   90.00
#
_symmetry.space_group_name_H-M   'P 1'
#
loop_
_entity.id
_entity.type
_entity.pdbx_description
1 polymer ?
#
loop_
_entity_poly.entity_id
_entity_poly.type
_entity_poly.pdbx_seq_one_letter_code
_entity_poly.pdbx_strand_id
1 'polypeptide(L)'
;MHMVALRRAIARTLIAGAALAAGASDAQALPDGSRLSEQGSFAQYIEYFGAALPISYGDAVAYDSEGNGSLATVPVGYVGSHPASHFPAQKVVRVVGYPAHFLYDGTRLRPINSNANSTCLLYRGGQPSPAVVPSFWAWALPESGASVECTLPDGTRFNEGGAQEYVAWFGASLPLSAADRAAFDVAGLYRAATMAAGFVAAHPASGFPAGRVVRPVGTGTSYVYDGVTLHPIASPAILNCLLKAGSQSTAATVPVMWSGVLPVGDAAACSEPTPEPTPTPLPAPAPAPSAAASERVTVTLAFFFKAGAKRTTFSSLNVEGVPPGASIKAVCRPKCARASLVVRKGSGRVSLRKLIAKARLKVGTVITVTVTKPGAIGAVKTLRVRANARPSLKTACLVPGATKPAAC
;
A
#
# COMPACT_ATOMS: atom_id res chain seq x y z
N MET A 1 56.32 -34.26 22.36
CA MET A 1 55.38 -35.15 23.08
C MET A 1 54.59 -34.35 24.10
N HIS A 2 53.57 -33.61 23.68
CA HIS A 2 52.52 -33.03 24.52
C HIS A 2 51.39 -32.57 23.59
N MET A 3 50.15 -32.72 24.03
CA MET A 3 48.88 -32.40 23.36
C MET A 3 48.25 -33.49 22.46
N VAL A 4 47.88 -34.61 23.07
CA VAL A 4 46.72 -35.43 22.66
C VAL A 4 45.81 -35.57 23.88
N ALA A 5 45.14 -34.48 24.27
CA ALA A 5 44.14 -34.49 25.35
C ALA A 5 43.28 -33.21 25.37
N LEU A 6 42.54 -32.88 24.29
CA LEU A 6 41.43 -31.92 24.39
C LEU A 6 40.45 -31.99 23.20
N ARG A 7 39.96 -33.18 22.85
CA ARG A 7 38.84 -33.34 21.91
C ARG A 7 37.95 -34.52 22.30
N ARG A 8 37.25 -34.41 23.43
CA ARG A 8 36.14 -35.31 23.82
C ARG A 8 35.39 -34.72 25.04
N ALA A 9 34.78 -33.55 24.87
CA ALA A 9 33.89 -32.96 25.89
C ALA A 9 32.85 -31.96 25.35
N ILE A 10 32.47 -32.02 24.06
CA ILE A 10 31.35 -31.24 23.50
C ILE A 10 30.61 -32.11 22.48
N ALA A 11 30.00 -33.20 22.95
CA ALA A 11 29.11 -34.06 22.16
C ALA A 11 28.21 -34.86 23.09
N ARG A 12 27.46 -34.16 23.97
CA ARG A 12 26.35 -34.69 24.78
C ARG A 12 25.75 -33.48 25.49
N THR A 13 24.67 -32.95 24.91
CA THR A 13 23.47 -32.31 25.50
C THR A 13 22.71 -31.65 24.35
N LEU A 14 22.06 -32.46 23.51
CA LEU A 14 21.12 -32.00 22.47
C LEU A 14 20.10 -33.10 22.18
N ILE A 15 19.57 -33.73 23.24
CA ILE A 15 18.39 -34.58 23.19
C ILE A 15 17.62 -34.31 24.49
N ALA A 16 16.30 -34.15 24.36
CA ALA A 16 15.30 -33.88 25.42
C ALA A 16 15.10 -32.40 25.80
N GLY A 17 14.44 -31.69 24.88
CA GLY A 17 13.73 -30.44 25.15
C GLY A 17 12.42 -30.34 24.35
N ALA A 18 11.81 -31.47 23.97
CA ALA A 18 10.43 -31.51 23.52
C ALA A 18 9.54 -31.50 24.77
N ALA A 19 9.54 -30.38 25.49
CA ALA A 19 8.61 -30.15 26.57
C ALA A 19 7.24 -29.84 25.96
N LEU A 20 6.30 -30.77 26.19
CA LEU A 20 4.85 -30.59 26.18
C LEU A 20 4.34 -29.22 25.68
N ALA A 21 4.11 -29.09 24.37
CA ALA A 21 3.17 -28.10 23.83
C ALA A 21 1.71 -28.58 24.03
N ALA A 22 1.41 -29.09 25.22
CA ALA A 22 0.09 -29.54 25.60
C ALA A 22 -0.65 -28.36 26.23
N GLY A 23 -1.53 -27.74 25.45
CA GLY A 23 -2.54 -26.82 25.99
C GLY A 23 -2.23 -25.33 25.89
N ALA A 24 -1.56 -24.86 24.83
CA ALA A 24 -1.84 -23.50 24.36
C ALA A 24 -3.25 -23.52 23.73
N SER A 25 -4.27 -23.71 24.57
CA SER A 25 -5.65 -23.41 24.24
C SER A 25 -5.66 -22.03 23.61
N ASP A 26 -6.28 -21.90 22.44
CA ASP A 26 -6.47 -20.66 21.68
C ASP A 26 -6.72 -19.49 22.64
N ALA A 27 -5.64 -18.83 23.04
CA ALA A 27 -5.75 -17.74 24.01
C ALA A 27 -6.52 -16.68 23.25
N GLN A 28 -7.75 -16.41 23.70
CA GLN A 28 -8.62 -15.47 23.03
C GLN A 28 -7.87 -14.16 22.81
N ALA A 29 -7.81 -13.72 21.55
CA ALA A 29 -7.14 -12.48 21.20
C ALA A 29 -7.70 -11.33 22.04
N LEU A 30 -6.80 -10.49 22.56
CA LEU A 30 -7.20 -9.25 23.23
C LEU A 30 -7.93 -8.32 22.24
N PRO A 31 -8.76 -7.37 22.73
CA PRO A 31 -9.35 -6.36 21.87
C PRO A 31 -8.28 -5.58 21.08
N ASP A 32 -8.59 -5.26 19.82
CA ASP A 32 -7.72 -4.46 18.96
C ASP A 32 -7.30 -3.14 19.64
N GLY A 33 -6.01 -2.83 19.60
CA GLY A 33 -5.42 -1.66 20.26
C GLY A 33 -5.10 -1.89 21.74
N SER A 34 -5.19 -3.11 22.25
CA SER A 34 -4.73 -3.44 23.60
C SER A 34 -3.21 -3.49 23.67
N ARG A 35 -2.62 -2.71 24.57
CA ARG A 35 -1.19 -2.81 24.89
C ARG A 35 -0.98 -3.87 25.96
N LEU A 36 0.05 -4.72 25.78
CA LEU A 36 0.27 -5.89 26.62
C LEU A 36 1.76 -6.15 26.91
N SER A 37 2.02 -6.90 27.98
CA SER A 37 3.32 -7.50 28.33
C SER A 37 3.13 -8.93 28.84
N GLU A 38 4.05 -9.84 28.54
CA GLU A 38 4.03 -11.18 29.11
C GLU A 38 4.48 -11.17 30.57
N GLN A 39 3.92 -12.05 31.40
CA GLN A 39 4.33 -12.22 32.80
C GLN A 39 5.85 -12.43 32.91
N GLY A 40 6.51 -11.61 33.74
CA GLY A 40 7.96 -11.67 33.93
C GLY A 40 8.79 -11.06 32.79
N SER A 41 8.16 -10.46 31.78
CA SER A 41 8.83 -9.75 30.69
C SER A 41 8.63 -8.23 30.80
N PHE A 42 9.68 -7.47 30.45
CA PHE A 42 9.58 -6.02 30.27
C PHE A 42 9.26 -5.62 28.82
N ALA A 43 9.22 -6.60 27.90
CA ALA A 43 8.85 -6.35 26.51
C ALA A 43 7.36 -6.03 26.42
N GLN A 44 7.04 -5.04 25.58
CA GLN A 44 5.67 -4.60 25.38
C GLN A 44 5.25 -4.76 23.93
N TYR A 45 3.97 -5.01 23.74
CA TYR A 45 3.37 -5.27 22.44
C TYR A 45 2.04 -4.54 22.33
N ILE A 46 1.58 -4.32 21.10
CA ILE A 46 0.22 -3.88 20.81
C ILE A 46 -0.49 -4.98 20.02
N GLU A 47 -1.69 -5.37 20.46
CA GLU A 47 -2.52 -6.35 19.76
C GLU A 47 -3.35 -5.66 18.68
N TYR A 48 -3.28 -6.17 17.46
CA TYR A 48 -4.24 -5.83 16.40
C TYR A 48 -4.48 -7.03 15.50
N PHE A 49 -5.75 -7.34 15.25
CA PHE A 49 -6.21 -8.39 14.34
C PHE A 49 -5.56 -9.76 14.63
N GLY A 50 -5.37 -10.10 15.91
CA GLY A 50 -4.73 -11.36 16.33
C GLY A 50 -3.20 -11.37 16.20
N ALA A 51 -2.57 -10.20 16.07
CA ALA A 51 -1.12 -10.07 15.99
C ALA A 51 -0.59 -9.13 17.08
N ALA A 52 0.38 -9.61 17.86
CA ALA A 52 1.12 -8.86 18.84
C ALA A 52 2.35 -8.19 18.17
N LEU A 53 2.30 -6.87 18.00
CA LEU A 53 3.35 -6.09 17.37
C LEU A 53 4.29 -5.50 18.43
N PRO A 54 5.62 -5.71 18.33
CA PRO A 54 6.56 -5.25 19.35
C PRO A 54 6.66 -3.72 19.39
N ILE A 55 6.58 -3.16 20.59
CA ILE A 55 6.64 -1.72 20.88
C ILE A 55 8.03 -1.35 21.39
N SER A 56 8.64 -0.30 20.83
CA SER A 56 9.85 0.30 21.40
C SER A 56 9.50 1.27 22.54
N TYR A 57 10.45 1.61 23.42
CA TYR A 57 10.19 2.60 24.48
C TYR A 57 9.65 3.94 23.93
N GLY A 58 10.14 4.39 22.77
CA GLY A 58 9.63 5.61 22.12
C GLY A 58 8.19 5.47 21.63
N ASP A 59 7.82 4.31 21.09
CA ASP A 59 6.44 4.01 20.68
C ASP A 59 5.52 3.96 21.91
N ALA A 60 5.97 3.35 23.02
CA ALA A 60 5.24 3.28 24.29
C ALA A 60 4.86 4.68 24.81
N VAL A 61 5.81 5.61 24.85
CA VAL A 61 5.54 7.02 25.23
C VAL A 61 4.55 7.68 24.26
N ALA A 62 4.65 7.37 22.97
CA ALA A 62 3.72 7.90 21.97
C ALA A 62 2.29 7.34 22.19
N TYR A 63 2.14 6.05 22.49
CA TYR A 63 0.84 5.46 22.85
C TYR A 63 0.25 6.09 24.11
N ASP A 64 1.07 6.30 25.15
CA ASP A 64 0.64 7.00 26.37
C ASP A 64 0.09 8.40 26.03
N SER A 65 0.80 9.14 25.16
CA SER A 65 0.39 10.49 24.73
C SER A 65 -0.90 10.52 23.89
N GLU A 66 -1.23 9.40 23.23
CA GLU A 66 -2.46 9.23 22.47
C GLU A 66 -3.60 8.62 23.33
N GLY A 67 -3.39 8.49 24.65
CA GLY A 67 -4.38 8.00 25.60
C GLY A 67 -4.40 6.47 25.78
N ASN A 68 -3.48 5.73 25.16
CA ASN A 68 -3.35 4.28 25.30
C ASN A 68 -2.32 3.90 26.37
N GLY A 69 -2.58 4.35 27.60
CA GLY A 69 -1.71 4.13 28.75
C GLY A 69 -1.97 2.84 29.54
N SER A 70 -3.05 2.12 29.24
CA SER A 70 -3.33 0.84 29.91
C SER A 70 -2.38 -0.25 29.41
N LEU A 71 -1.88 -1.08 30.33
CA LEU A 71 -1.00 -2.21 30.01
C LEU A 71 -1.59 -3.48 30.61
N ALA A 72 -2.02 -4.41 29.75
CA ALA A 72 -2.46 -5.73 30.16
C ALA A 72 -1.25 -6.64 30.41
N THR A 73 -1.34 -7.52 31.42
CA THR A 73 -0.36 -8.58 31.63
C THR A 73 -0.95 -9.90 31.16
N VAL A 74 -0.29 -10.56 30.20
CA VAL A 74 -0.74 -11.84 29.61
C VAL A 74 0.17 -13.00 30.03
N PRO A 75 -0.29 -14.26 29.99
CA PRO A 75 0.55 -15.41 30.28
C PRO A 75 1.77 -15.52 29.37
N VAL A 76 2.84 -16.14 29.87
CA VAL A 76 4.02 -16.47 29.05
C VAL A 76 3.61 -17.35 27.86
N GLY A 77 4.06 -17.00 26.65
CA GLY A 77 3.78 -17.74 25.43
C GLY A 77 2.65 -17.13 24.58
N TYR A 78 1.88 -16.17 25.13
CA TYR A 78 0.82 -15.46 24.39
C TYR A 78 1.35 -14.80 23.12
N VAL A 79 2.51 -14.14 23.19
CA VAL A 79 3.10 -13.46 22.02
C VAL A 79 3.54 -14.46 20.96
N GLY A 80 3.98 -15.65 21.39
CA GLY A 80 4.36 -16.74 20.50
C GLY A 80 3.20 -17.30 19.68
N SER A 81 1.97 -17.28 20.21
CA SER A 81 0.76 -17.68 19.49
C SER A 81 0.14 -16.56 18.64
N HIS A 82 0.54 -15.31 18.87
CA HIS A 82 0.09 -14.13 18.12
C HIS A 82 1.26 -13.38 17.46
N PRO A 83 2.10 -14.03 16.65
CA PRO A 83 3.26 -13.37 16.06
C PRO A 83 2.86 -12.23 15.13
N ALA A 84 3.73 -11.23 14.99
CA ALA A 84 3.50 -10.09 14.09
C ALA A 84 3.23 -10.48 12.62
N SER A 85 3.66 -11.67 12.19
CA SER A 85 3.34 -12.24 10.87
C SER A 85 1.87 -12.57 10.67
N HIS A 86 1.06 -12.64 11.74
CA HIS A 86 -0.39 -12.83 11.65
C HIS A 86 -1.14 -11.56 11.24
N PHE A 87 -0.47 -10.39 11.23
CA PHE A 87 -1.15 -9.15 10.87
C PHE A 87 -1.67 -9.23 9.42
N PRO A 88 -2.99 -9.16 9.19
CA PRO A 88 -3.56 -9.44 7.89
C PRO A 88 -3.27 -8.32 6.89
N ALA A 89 -3.12 -8.70 5.63
CA ALA A 89 -3.06 -7.76 4.52
C ALA A 89 -4.38 -6.97 4.37
N GLN A 90 -4.33 -5.91 3.55
CA GLN A 90 -5.46 -5.02 3.25
C GLN A 90 -6.03 -4.30 4.48
N LYS A 91 -5.16 -3.98 5.44
CA LYS A 91 -5.53 -3.20 6.62
C LYS A 91 -4.98 -1.78 6.54
N VAL A 92 -5.83 -0.81 6.87
CA VAL A 92 -5.42 0.58 7.06
C VAL A 92 -4.72 0.69 8.40
N VAL A 93 -3.51 1.21 8.37
CA VAL A 93 -2.69 1.44 9.55
C VAL A 93 -2.35 2.92 9.65
N ARG A 94 -2.25 3.40 10.88
CA ARG A 94 -1.61 4.67 11.23
C ARG A 94 -0.47 4.35 12.16
N VAL A 95 0.58 5.13 12.11
CA VAL A 95 1.77 4.86 12.91
C VAL A 95 1.67 5.74 14.14
N VAL A 96 1.89 5.16 15.32
CA VAL A 96 1.85 5.90 16.58
C VAL A 96 2.74 7.15 16.51
N GLY A 97 2.19 8.31 16.90
CA GLY A 97 2.86 9.61 16.81
C GLY A 97 2.95 10.22 15.40
N TYR A 98 2.37 9.59 14.38
CA TYR A 98 2.29 10.12 13.01
C TYR A 98 0.82 10.21 12.55
N PRO A 99 0.44 11.30 11.85
CA PRO A 99 -0.94 11.45 11.36
C PRO A 99 -1.21 10.75 10.03
N ALA A 100 -0.17 10.32 9.30
CA ALA A 100 -0.33 9.72 7.98
C ALA A 100 -0.88 8.29 8.06
N HIS A 101 -1.81 7.96 7.15
CA HIS A 101 -2.39 6.64 7.02
C HIS A 101 -1.75 5.87 5.85
N PHE A 102 -1.69 4.56 6.00
CA PHE A 102 -1.12 3.64 5.02
C PHE A 102 -2.02 2.42 4.86
N LEU A 103 -2.03 1.83 3.67
CA LEU A 103 -2.56 0.48 3.48
C LEU A 103 -1.41 -0.51 3.56
N TYR A 104 -1.52 -1.48 4.45
CA TYR A 104 -0.62 -2.63 4.48
C TYR A 104 -1.10 -3.69 3.49
N ASP A 105 -0.27 -4.05 2.50
CA ASP A 105 -0.64 -5.03 1.47
C ASP A 105 -0.19 -6.47 1.79
N GLY A 106 0.34 -6.70 2.99
CA GLY A 106 0.95 -7.98 3.39
C GLY A 106 2.48 -7.99 3.30
N THR A 107 3.08 -7.02 2.58
CA THR A 107 4.54 -6.94 2.44
C THR A 107 5.09 -5.51 2.51
N ARG A 108 4.26 -4.50 2.23
CA ARG A 108 4.64 -3.09 2.12
C ARG A 108 3.59 -2.18 2.73
N LEU A 109 4.01 -0.95 3.00
CA LEU A 109 3.10 0.15 3.31
C LEU A 109 2.94 1.03 2.08
N ARG A 110 1.68 1.21 1.67
CA ARG A 110 1.30 2.11 0.58
C ARG A 110 0.66 3.37 1.16
N PRO A 111 1.16 4.58 0.82
CA PRO A 111 0.61 5.81 1.38
C PRO A 111 -0.84 6.03 0.92
N ILE A 112 -1.67 6.55 1.83
CA ILE A 112 -3.02 7.01 1.53
C ILE A 112 -2.98 8.54 1.55
N ASN A 113 -3.28 9.17 0.42
CA ASN A 113 -3.07 10.61 0.20
C ASN A 113 -4.30 11.48 0.55
N SER A 114 -5.45 10.89 0.89
CA SER A 114 -6.66 11.62 1.24
C SER A 114 -7.42 10.93 2.37
N ASN A 115 -8.12 11.73 3.19
CA ASN A 115 -8.98 11.20 4.24
C ASN A 115 -10.14 10.37 3.66
N ALA A 116 -10.68 10.80 2.51
CA ALA A 116 -11.71 10.07 1.75
C ALA A 116 -11.28 8.64 1.39
N ASN A 117 -10.06 8.47 0.83
CA ASN A 117 -9.53 7.14 0.52
C ASN A 117 -9.33 6.31 1.79
N SER A 118 -8.88 6.94 2.89
CA SER A 118 -8.74 6.24 4.17
C SER A 118 -10.07 5.71 4.69
N THR A 119 -11.13 6.53 4.71
CA THR A 119 -12.45 6.09 5.21
C THR A 119 -13.04 4.99 4.35
N CYS A 120 -12.88 5.08 3.02
CA CYS A 120 -13.31 4.02 2.11
C CYS A 120 -12.55 2.71 2.35
N LEU A 121 -11.22 2.76 2.55
CA LEU A 121 -10.42 1.56 2.83
C LEU A 121 -10.76 0.95 4.19
N LEU A 122 -11.03 1.79 5.20
CA LEU A 122 -11.51 1.34 6.51
C LEU A 122 -12.84 0.60 6.37
N TYR A 123 -13.81 1.18 5.66
CA TYR A 123 -15.10 0.55 5.38
C TYR A 123 -14.94 -0.79 4.66
N ARG A 124 -14.14 -0.85 3.59
CA ARG A 124 -13.87 -2.11 2.86
C ARG A 124 -13.17 -3.16 3.70
N GLY A 125 -12.26 -2.73 4.58
CA GLY A 125 -11.52 -3.60 5.48
C GLY A 125 -12.32 -4.05 6.70
N GLY A 126 -13.57 -3.59 6.86
CA GLY A 126 -14.38 -3.81 8.07
C GLY A 126 -13.74 -3.20 9.33
N GLN A 127 -12.96 -2.14 9.17
CA GLN A 127 -12.22 -1.49 10.25
C GLN A 127 -12.99 -0.27 10.77
N PRO A 128 -13.27 -0.18 12.07
CA PRO A 128 -13.88 1.03 12.65
C PRO A 128 -12.90 2.22 12.68
N SER A 129 -11.59 1.94 12.74
CA SER A 129 -10.52 2.93 12.77
C SER A 129 -9.20 2.34 12.25
N PRO A 130 -8.21 3.19 11.86
CA PRO A 130 -6.88 2.71 11.50
C PRO A 130 -6.23 1.98 12.68
N ALA A 131 -5.59 0.84 12.42
CA ALA A 131 -4.78 0.18 13.43
C ALA A 131 -3.55 1.05 13.74
N VAL A 132 -3.39 1.45 15.00
CA VAL A 132 -2.26 2.30 15.42
C VAL A 132 -1.05 1.40 15.68
N VAL A 133 -0.15 1.29 14.72
CA VAL A 133 0.98 0.35 14.75
C VAL A 133 2.27 0.99 15.26
N PRO A 134 3.21 0.20 15.82
CA PRO A 134 4.50 0.72 16.29
C PRO A 134 5.38 1.18 15.13
N SER A 135 6.15 2.24 15.34
CA SER A 135 7.06 2.75 14.30
C SER A 135 8.16 1.74 13.96
N PHE A 136 8.61 0.93 14.93
CA PHE A 136 9.62 -0.09 14.64
C PHE A 136 9.13 -1.13 13.62
N TRP A 137 7.89 -1.62 13.80
CA TRP A 137 7.29 -2.61 12.89
C TRP A 137 7.08 -2.02 11.50
N ALA A 138 6.43 -0.87 11.41
CA ALA A 138 6.06 -0.32 10.12
C ALA A 138 7.29 0.18 9.30
N TRP A 139 8.40 0.55 9.96
CA TRP A 139 9.58 1.14 9.29
C TRP A 139 10.52 0.05 8.78
N ALA A 140 10.32 -1.19 9.24
CA ALA A 140 10.95 -2.36 8.65
C ALA A 140 10.34 -2.70 7.28
N LEU A 141 9.13 -2.23 6.99
CA LEU A 141 8.46 -2.45 5.71
C LEU A 141 8.92 -1.43 4.66
N PRO A 142 9.13 -1.85 3.40
CA PRO A 142 9.49 -0.93 2.34
C PRO A 142 8.30 0.00 2.01
N GLU A 143 8.53 1.31 2.07
CA GLU A 143 7.63 2.31 1.50
C GLU A 143 7.86 2.35 -0.02
N SER A 144 6.88 1.93 -0.82
CA SER A 144 6.95 2.09 -2.27
C SER A 144 5.56 2.06 -2.91
N GLY A 145 5.36 2.85 -3.96
CA GLY A 145 4.21 2.75 -4.84
C GLY A 145 3.39 4.03 -4.95
N ALA A 146 2.51 4.05 -5.95
CA ALA A 146 1.46 5.07 -6.06
C ALA A 146 0.52 4.99 -4.86
N SER A 147 -0.04 6.14 -4.48
CA SER A 147 -1.07 6.23 -3.45
C SER A 147 -2.22 5.29 -3.76
N VAL A 148 -2.81 4.72 -2.72
CA VAL A 148 -3.98 3.85 -2.88
C VAL A 148 -5.21 4.73 -3.07
N GLU A 149 -5.86 4.60 -4.22
CA GLU A 149 -7.21 5.08 -4.42
C GLU A 149 -8.21 4.01 -3.97
N CYS A 150 -9.35 4.44 -3.45
CA CYS A 150 -10.38 3.53 -2.96
C CYS A 150 -11.73 3.82 -3.59
N THR A 151 -12.25 2.80 -4.25
CA THR A 151 -13.62 2.76 -4.75
C THR A 151 -14.48 1.94 -3.80
N LEU A 152 -15.65 2.45 -3.43
CA LEU A 152 -16.66 1.69 -2.68
C LEU A 152 -17.19 0.53 -3.53
N PRO A 153 -17.62 -0.59 -2.92
CA PRO A 153 -18.31 -1.64 -3.64
C PRO A 153 -19.56 -1.12 -4.36
N ASP A 154 -19.83 -1.69 -5.53
CA ASP A 154 -21.02 -1.37 -6.32
C ASP A 154 -22.31 -1.60 -5.52
N GLY A 155 -23.24 -0.65 -5.60
CA GLY A 155 -24.48 -0.64 -4.83
C GLY A 155 -24.35 -0.16 -3.38
N THR A 156 -23.17 0.32 -2.94
CA THR A 156 -23.02 0.84 -1.57
C THR A 156 -23.71 2.19 -1.43
N ARG A 157 -24.68 2.30 -0.51
CA ARG A 157 -25.33 3.57 -0.15
C ARG A 157 -24.51 4.28 0.93
N PHE A 158 -24.26 5.58 0.78
CA PHE A 158 -23.46 6.31 1.75
C PHE A 158 -23.84 7.79 1.87
N ASN A 159 -23.32 8.47 2.90
CA ASN A 159 -23.36 9.92 3.06
C ASN A 159 -21.97 10.46 3.45
N GLU A 160 -21.79 11.78 3.45
CA GLU A 160 -20.56 12.45 3.90
C GLU A 160 -20.74 13.18 5.24
N GLY A 161 -21.50 12.59 6.17
CA GLY A 161 -21.85 13.20 7.45
C GLY A 161 -22.98 14.24 7.39
N GLY A 162 -23.56 14.45 6.21
CA GLY A 162 -24.74 15.29 5.98
C GLY A 162 -26.01 14.49 5.69
N ALA A 163 -27.11 15.20 5.42
CA ALA A 163 -28.40 14.59 5.08
C ALA A 163 -28.48 14.05 3.64
N GLN A 164 -27.62 14.54 2.74
CA GLN A 164 -27.57 14.06 1.36
C GLN A 164 -26.93 12.67 1.30
N GLU A 165 -27.60 11.76 0.60
CA GLU A 165 -27.14 10.39 0.39
C GLU A 165 -26.79 10.13 -1.08
N TYR A 166 -25.97 9.10 -1.28
CA TYR A 166 -25.44 8.69 -2.56
C TYR A 166 -25.45 7.16 -2.66
N VAL A 167 -25.36 6.64 -3.87
CA VAL A 167 -25.03 5.25 -4.15
C VAL A 167 -23.78 5.17 -5.01
N ALA A 168 -22.86 4.29 -4.64
CA ALA A 168 -21.62 4.05 -5.37
C ALA A 168 -21.82 2.99 -6.46
N TRP A 169 -21.43 3.29 -7.70
CA TRP A 169 -21.39 2.34 -8.81
C TRP A 169 -20.22 2.64 -9.73
N PHE A 170 -19.41 1.63 -10.02
CA PHE A 170 -18.26 1.70 -10.91
C PHE A 170 -17.30 2.86 -10.60
N GLY A 171 -17.16 3.23 -9.33
CA GLY A 171 -16.34 4.37 -8.92
C GLY A 171 -17.01 5.74 -8.97
N ALA A 172 -18.27 5.84 -9.41
CA ALA A 172 -19.03 7.08 -9.37
C ALA A 172 -19.95 7.14 -8.14
N SER A 173 -20.19 8.35 -7.64
CA SER A 173 -21.16 8.64 -6.59
C SER A 173 -22.41 9.26 -7.19
N LEU A 174 -23.53 8.53 -7.17
CA LEU A 174 -24.79 8.99 -7.75
C LEU A 174 -25.72 9.52 -6.64
N PRO A 175 -26.21 10.77 -6.72
CA PRO A 175 -27.04 11.34 -5.67
C PRO A 175 -28.41 10.67 -5.58
N LEU A 176 -28.92 10.51 -4.36
CA LEU A 176 -30.24 9.94 -4.08
C LEU A 176 -31.24 11.02 -3.71
N SER A 177 -32.45 10.96 -4.28
CA SER A 177 -33.62 11.67 -3.74
C SER A 177 -34.23 10.88 -2.57
N ALA A 178 -35.17 11.50 -1.85
CA ALA A 178 -35.96 10.79 -0.84
C ALA A 178 -36.78 9.62 -1.46
N ALA A 179 -37.23 9.77 -2.71
CA ALA A 179 -37.96 8.73 -3.43
C ALA A 179 -37.04 7.58 -3.88
N ASP A 180 -35.86 7.90 -4.42
CA ASP A 180 -34.86 6.89 -4.78
C ASP A 180 -34.48 6.07 -3.56
N ARG A 181 -34.23 6.73 -2.42
CA ARG A 181 -33.92 6.09 -1.15
C ARG A 181 -34.96 5.03 -0.77
N ALA A 182 -36.24 5.40 -0.77
CA ALA A 182 -37.31 4.47 -0.45
C ALA A 182 -37.35 3.27 -1.43
N ALA A 183 -37.09 3.51 -2.72
CA ALA A 183 -37.04 2.46 -3.72
C ALA A 183 -35.82 1.52 -3.54
N PHE A 184 -34.66 2.04 -3.15
CA PHE A 184 -33.49 1.23 -2.79
C PHE A 184 -33.73 0.39 -1.53
N ASP A 185 -34.43 0.94 -0.54
CA ASP A 185 -34.80 0.24 0.69
C ASP A 185 -35.71 -0.95 0.38
N VAL A 186 -36.71 -0.78 -0.50
CA VAL A 186 -37.57 -1.87 -0.98
C VAL A 186 -36.79 -2.93 -1.75
N ALA A 187 -35.79 -2.53 -2.54
CA ALA A 187 -34.96 -3.46 -3.31
C ALA A 187 -33.97 -4.28 -2.44
N GLY A 188 -33.85 -3.98 -1.14
CA GLY A 188 -32.91 -4.65 -0.24
C GLY A 188 -31.43 -4.41 -0.58
N LEU A 189 -31.13 -3.38 -1.39
CA LEU A 189 -29.78 -3.05 -1.85
C LEU A 189 -29.10 -2.10 -0.85
N TYR A 190 -29.01 -2.52 0.42
CA TYR A 190 -28.61 -1.65 1.52
C TYR A 190 -27.30 -2.07 2.18
N ARG A 191 -26.34 -1.16 2.16
CA ARG A 191 -25.27 -1.07 3.17
C ARG A 191 -24.96 0.39 3.41
N ALA A 192 -25.55 1.00 4.44
CA ALA A 192 -25.21 2.38 4.80
C ALA A 192 -23.75 2.48 5.25
N ALA A 193 -23.06 3.48 4.71
CA ALA A 193 -21.73 3.86 5.12
C ALA A 193 -21.66 5.37 5.32
N THR A 194 -20.83 5.81 6.27
CA THR A 194 -20.50 7.23 6.45
C THR A 194 -19.09 7.45 5.92
N MET A 195 -18.96 8.26 4.88
CA MET A 195 -17.69 8.63 4.27
C MET A 195 -17.19 9.97 4.80
N ALA A 196 -15.89 10.20 4.69
CA ALA A 196 -15.31 11.51 4.98
C ALA A 196 -15.72 12.52 3.89
N ALA A 197 -15.84 13.79 4.29
CA ALA A 197 -16.10 14.89 3.37
C ALA A 197 -15.07 14.93 2.22
N GLY A 198 -15.57 15.15 1.00
CA GLY A 198 -14.77 15.21 -0.23
C GLY A 198 -14.63 13.89 -0.98
N PHE A 199 -15.16 12.79 -0.46
CA PHE A 199 -15.29 11.53 -1.17
C PHE A 199 -16.11 11.66 -2.46
N VAL A 200 -17.25 12.34 -2.42
CA VAL A 200 -18.12 12.56 -3.59
C VAL A 200 -17.42 13.42 -4.63
N ALA A 201 -16.69 14.46 -4.20
CA ALA A 201 -15.91 15.30 -5.10
C ALA A 201 -14.79 14.52 -5.82
N ALA A 202 -14.20 13.51 -5.15
CA ALA A 202 -13.22 12.60 -5.75
C ALA A 202 -13.84 11.53 -6.66
N HIS A 203 -15.15 11.28 -6.54
CA HIS A 203 -15.90 10.26 -7.25
C HIS A 203 -17.20 10.85 -7.84
N PRO A 204 -17.12 11.86 -8.72
CA PRO A 204 -18.30 12.58 -9.19
C PRO A 204 -19.22 11.68 -10.02
N ALA A 205 -20.50 12.03 -10.09
CA ALA A 205 -21.48 11.30 -10.92
C ALA A 205 -21.10 11.28 -12.42
N SER A 206 -20.41 12.31 -12.91
CA SER A 206 -19.84 12.36 -14.27
C SER A 206 -18.74 11.34 -14.52
N GLY A 207 -18.18 10.73 -13.46
CA GLY A 207 -17.22 9.63 -13.56
C GLY A 207 -17.86 8.26 -13.85
N PHE A 208 -19.19 8.17 -13.99
CA PHE A 208 -19.84 6.92 -14.33
C PHE A 208 -19.43 6.47 -15.75
N PRO A 209 -18.87 5.26 -15.92
CA PRO A 209 -18.28 4.86 -17.19
C PRO A 209 -19.33 4.57 -18.26
N ALA A 210 -18.99 4.90 -19.51
CA ALA A 210 -19.75 4.51 -20.70
C ALA A 210 -19.75 2.99 -20.92
N GLY A 211 -20.67 2.51 -21.75
CA GLY A 211 -20.86 1.10 -22.08
C GLY A 211 -21.49 0.27 -20.95
N ARG A 212 -22.01 0.92 -19.90
CA ARG A 212 -22.60 0.22 -18.75
C ARG A 212 -24.10 0.06 -18.90
N VAL A 213 -24.57 -1.15 -18.62
CA VAL A 213 -25.99 -1.44 -18.46
C VAL A 213 -26.47 -0.94 -17.11
N VAL A 214 -27.51 -0.11 -17.13
CA VAL A 214 -28.13 0.50 -15.96
C VAL A 214 -29.63 0.20 -15.93
N ARG A 215 -30.21 0.20 -14.74
CA ARG A 215 -31.64 0.09 -14.49
C ARG A 215 -32.03 1.11 -13.43
N PRO A 216 -32.84 2.14 -13.75
CA PRO A 216 -33.33 3.07 -12.74
C PRO A 216 -34.10 2.33 -11.64
N VAL A 217 -33.84 2.66 -10.38
CA VAL A 217 -34.46 2.01 -9.23
C VAL A 217 -35.98 2.15 -9.27
N GLY A 218 -36.70 1.09 -8.88
CA GLY A 218 -38.17 1.06 -8.96
C GLY A 218 -38.74 0.90 -10.39
N THR A 219 -37.88 0.78 -11.41
CA THR A 219 -38.32 0.55 -12.80
C THR A 219 -37.96 -0.85 -13.29
N GLY A 220 -38.72 -1.34 -14.28
CA GLY A 220 -38.42 -2.59 -14.99
C GLY A 220 -37.57 -2.41 -16.25
N THR A 221 -37.29 -1.16 -16.65
CA THR A 221 -36.60 -0.84 -17.91
C THR A 221 -35.10 -0.75 -17.72
N SER A 222 -34.35 -1.36 -18.63
CA SER A 222 -32.88 -1.31 -18.64
C SER A 222 -32.38 -0.48 -19.82
N TYR A 223 -31.25 0.19 -19.63
CA TYR A 223 -30.61 1.04 -20.60
C TYR A 223 -29.12 0.70 -20.68
N VAL A 224 -28.46 1.01 -21.80
CA VAL A 224 -27.01 1.17 -21.82
C VAL A 224 -26.67 2.65 -21.86
N TYR A 225 -25.73 3.06 -21.02
CA TYR A 225 -25.24 4.43 -20.97
C TYR A 225 -23.99 4.56 -21.85
N ASP A 226 -23.99 5.47 -22.83
CA ASP A 226 -22.87 5.68 -23.76
C ASP A 226 -21.85 6.74 -23.27
N GLY A 227 -22.08 7.32 -22.09
CA GLY A 227 -21.31 8.45 -21.56
C GLY A 227 -22.06 9.78 -21.59
N VAL A 228 -23.19 9.86 -22.30
CA VAL A 228 -24.04 11.06 -22.40
C VAL A 228 -25.52 10.70 -22.40
N THR A 229 -25.90 9.63 -23.11
CA THR A 229 -27.26 9.25 -23.47
C THR A 229 -27.59 7.86 -22.92
N LEU A 230 -28.85 7.65 -22.55
CA LEU A 230 -29.41 6.35 -22.22
C LEU A 230 -30.08 5.73 -23.44
N HIS A 231 -29.65 4.53 -23.83
CA HIS A 231 -30.23 3.78 -24.94
C HIS A 231 -31.08 2.63 -24.40
N PRO A 232 -32.40 2.61 -24.66
CA PRO A 232 -33.30 1.60 -24.11
C PRO A 232 -32.98 0.21 -24.67
N ILE A 233 -33.04 -0.81 -23.81
CA ILE A 233 -32.78 -2.21 -24.17
C ILE A 233 -34.12 -2.92 -24.40
N ALA A 234 -34.41 -3.25 -25.66
CA ALA A 234 -35.74 -3.74 -26.06
C ALA A 234 -35.99 -5.23 -25.76
N SER A 235 -34.95 -6.04 -25.50
CA SER A 235 -35.12 -7.48 -25.27
C SER A 235 -34.10 -8.08 -24.29
N PRO A 236 -34.44 -9.20 -23.62
CA PRO A 236 -33.52 -9.91 -22.75
C PRO A 236 -32.25 -10.42 -23.46
N ALA A 237 -32.33 -10.72 -24.76
CA ALA A 237 -31.18 -11.16 -25.54
C ALA A 237 -30.14 -10.04 -25.70
N ILE A 238 -30.60 -8.82 -26.01
CA ILE A 238 -29.74 -7.63 -26.10
C ILE A 238 -29.16 -7.31 -24.72
N LEU A 239 -29.96 -7.41 -23.65
CA LEU A 239 -29.51 -7.21 -22.27
C LEU A 239 -28.32 -8.13 -21.94
N ASN A 240 -28.46 -9.44 -22.15
CA ASN A 240 -27.40 -10.41 -21.85
C ASN A 240 -26.13 -10.16 -22.68
N CYS A 241 -26.29 -9.79 -23.95
CA CYS A 241 -25.18 -9.46 -24.83
C CYS A 241 -24.41 -8.22 -24.32
N LEU A 242 -25.12 -7.15 -23.94
CA LEU A 242 -24.52 -5.92 -23.42
C LEU A 242 -23.88 -6.12 -22.03
N LEU A 243 -24.50 -6.93 -21.16
CA LEU A 243 -23.90 -7.31 -19.88
C LEU A 243 -22.56 -8.02 -20.08
N LYS A 244 -22.49 -8.98 -21.02
CA LYS A 244 -21.25 -9.65 -21.40
C LYS A 244 -20.21 -8.68 -21.97
N ALA A 245 -20.61 -7.83 -22.91
CA ALA A 245 -19.72 -6.83 -23.53
C ALA A 245 -19.15 -5.84 -22.50
N GLY A 246 -19.98 -5.40 -21.55
CA GLY A 246 -19.59 -4.52 -20.45
C GLY A 246 -18.87 -5.21 -19.30
N SER A 247 -18.61 -6.52 -19.35
CA SER A 247 -18.07 -7.29 -18.20
C SER A 247 -18.90 -7.11 -16.92
N GLN A 248 -20.22 -7.04 -17.07
CA GLN A 248 -21.20 -6.94 -15.98
C GLN A 248 -21.92 -8.27 -15.80
N SER A 249 -22.06 -8.70 -14.55
CA SER A 249 -22.94 -9.82 -14.21
C SER A 249 -24.41 -9.41 -14.15
N THR A 250 -24.68 -8.14 -13.84
CA THR A 250 -26.03 -7.58 -13.66
C THR A 250 -26.07 -6.09 -14.02
N ALA A 251 -27.26 -5.58 -14.34
CA ALA A 251 -27.48 -4.16 -14.56
C ALA A 251 -27.26 -3.37 -13.25
N ALA A 252 -26.55 -2.24 -13.33
CA ALA A 252 -26.37 -1.37 -12.19
C ALA A 252 -27.71 -0.71 -11.83
N THR A 253 -28.17 -0.87 -10.60
CA THR A 253 -29.41 -0.22 -10.16
C THR A 253 -29.09 1.22 -9.75
N VAL A 254 -29.53 2.20 -10.55
CA VAL A 254 -29.15 3.61 -10.45
C VAL A 254 -30.31 4.49 -9.95
N PRO A 255 -30.06 5.67 -9.37
CA PRO A 255 -31.12 6.60 -8.96
C PRO A 255 -31.87 7.18 -10.16
N VAL A 256 -33.19 7.33 -10.04
CA VAL A 256 -34.03 7.99 -11.04
C VAL A 256 -33.63 9.45 -11.19
N MET A 257 -33.24 10.13 -10.10
CA MET A 257 -32.78 11.52 -10.17
C MET A 257 -31.55 11.68 -11.10
N TRP A 258 -30.64 10.71 -11.11
CA TRP A 258 -29.47 10.71 -11.99
C TRP A 258 -29.86 10.35 -13.43
N SER A 259 -30.61 9.26 -13.63
CA SER A 259 -30.97 8.83 -14.99
C SER A 259 -31.96 9.76 -15.68
N GLY A 260 -32.83 10.42 -14.92
CA GLY A 260 -33.93 11.25 -15.45
C GLY A 260 -33.49 12.58 -16.05
N VAL A 261 -32.25 13.02 -15.80
CA VAL A 261 -31.67 14.22 -16.43
C VAL A 261 -30.88 13.88 -17.70
N LEU A 262 -30.65 12.60 -17.98
CA LEU A 262 -29.91 12.16 -19.18
C LEU A 262 -30.87 12.07 -20.38
N PRO A 263 -30.44 12.49 -21.58
CA PRO A 263 -31.22 12.28 -22.78
C PRO A 263 -31.41 10.78 -23.04
N VAL A 264 -32.53 10.43 -23.67
CA VAL A 264 -32.83 9.07 -24.12
C VAL A 264 -32.69 9.04 -25.64
N GLY A 265 -31.83 8.15 -26.13
CA GLY A 265 -31.55 7.97 -27.55
C GLY A 265 -32.28 6.79 -28.16
N ASP A 266 -31.86 6.40 -29.36
CA ASP A 266 -32.39 5.21 -30.04
C ASP A 266 -32.12 3.93 -29.25
N ALA A 267 -32.91 2.90 -29.52
CA ALA A 267 -32.78 1.60 -28.86
C ALA A 267 -31.38 1.00 -29.07
N ALA A 268 -30.84 0.42 -28.00
CA ALA A 268 -29.55 -0.22 -28.01
C ALA A 268 -29.58 -1.46 -28.90
N ALA A 269 -28.59 -1.58 -29.78
CA ALA A 269 -28.30 -2.82 -30.49
C ALA A 269 -27.04 -3.44 -29.90
N CYS A 270 -27.02 -4.77 -29.76
CA CYS A 270 -25.79 -5.50 -29.47
C CYS A 270 -25.41 -6.27 -30.72
N SER A 271 -24.44 -5.74 -31.47
CA SER A 271 -23.74 -6.56 -32.45
C SER A 271 -22.76 -7.40 -31.67
N GLU A 272 -23.04 -8.69 -31.51
CA GLU A 272 -22.00 -9.60 -31.06
C GLU A 272 -20.80 -9.38 -31.98
N PRO A 273 -19.60 -9.07 -31.46
CA PRO A 273 -18.45 -8.81 -32.32
C PRO A 273 -18.33 -10.02 -33.23
N THR A 274 -18.60 -9.80 -34.52
CA THR A 274 -18.43 -10.84 -35.53
C THR A 274 -16.99 -11.29 -35.34
N PRO A 275 -16.73 -12.59 -35.07
CA PRO A 275 -15.37 -13.06 -34.87
C PRO A 275 -14.56 -12.56 -36.05
N GLU A 276 -13.61 -11.68 -35.77
CA GLU A 276 -12.79 -11.06 -36.80
C GLU A 276 -12.23 -12.21 -37.64
N PRO A 277 -12.47 -12.24 -38.97
CA PRO A 277 -12.00 -13.34 -39.79
C PRO A 277 -10.51 -13.44 -39.54
N THR A 278 -10.07 -14.60 -39.05
CA THR A 278 -8.66 -14.85 -38.77
C THR A 278 -7.89 -14.43 -40.02
N PRO A 279 -7.07 -13.37 -39.97
CA PRO A 279 -6.45 -12.84 -41.16
C PRO A 279 -5.62 -13.96 -41.77
N THR A 280 -5.87 -14.28 -43.04
CA THR A 280 -4.97 -15.13 -43.82
C THR A 280 -3.58 -14.50 -43.70
N PRO A 281 -2.55 -15.24 -43.24
CA PRO A 281 -1.27 -14.65 -42.89
C PRO A 281 -0.67 -13.96 -44.10
N LEU A 282 -0.67 -12.63 -44.08
CA LEU A 282 0.16 -11.82 -44.96
C LEU A 282 1.63 -12.18 -44.62
N PRO A 283 2.51 -12.42 -45.61
CA PRO A 283 3.92 -12.68 -45.33
C PRO A 283 4.47 -11.56 -44.46
N ALA A 284 4.84 -11.92 -43.23
CA ALA A 284 5.19 -10.98 -42.19
C ALA A 284 6.40 -10.16 -42.63
N PRO A 285 6.33 -8.82 -42.66
CA PRO A 285 7.54 -8.02 -42.65
C PRO A 285 8.34 -8.41 -41.40
N ALA A 286 9.62 -8.74 -41.60
CA ALA A 286 10.49 -9.20 -40.54
C ALA A 286 10.34 -8.29 -39.30
N PRO A 287 9.96 -8.84 -38.12
CA PRO A 287 9.75 -8.03 -36.94
C PRO A 287 11.03 -7.28 -36.62
N ALA A 288 10.94 -5.95 -36.56
CA ALA A 288 12.01 -5.13 -36.01
C ALA A 288 12.34 -5.70 -34.61
N PRO A 289 13.63 -5.93 -34.28
CA PRO A 289 14.01 -6.56 -33.04
C PRO A 289 13.38 -5.80 -31.86
N SER A 290 12.45 -6.47 -31.18
CA SER A 290 11.81 -5.98 -29.97
C SER A 290 12.90 -5.65 -28.96
N ALA A 291 13.04 -4.37 -28.63
CA ALA A 291 14.03 -3.92 -27.67
C ALA A 291 13.77 -4.65 -26.34
N ALA A 292 14.64 -5.61 -26.00
CA ALA A 292 14.53 -6.38 -24.77
C ALA A 292 14.32 -5.43 -23.59
N ALA A 293 13.29 -5.70 -22.78
CA ALA A 293 12.98 -4.88 -21.62
C ALA A 293 14.19 -4.84 -20.67
N SER A 294 14.85 -3.70 -20.57
CA SER A 294 16.04 -3.54 -19.73
C SER A 294 15.71 -3.82 -18.26
N GLU A 295 16.50 -4.70 -17.63
CA GLU A 295 16.42 -5.00 -16.19
C GLU A 295 16.52 -3.69 -15.37
N ARG A 296 15.64 -3.49 -14.37
CA ARG A 296 15.70 -2.32 -13.49
C ARG A 296 16.49 -2.64 -12.22
N VAL A 297 17.52 -1.86 -11.92
CA VAL A 297 18.27 -1.96 -10.68
C VAL A 297 17.44 -1.41 -9.51
N THR A 298 17.01 -2.28 -8.60
CA THR A 298 16.29 -1.87 -7.38
C THR A 298 17.22 -1.93 -6.18
N VAL A 299 17.46 -0.78 -5.52
CA VAL A 299 18.34 -0.68 -4.35
C VAL A 299 17.70 0.15 -3.23
N THR A 300 18.09 -0.15 -2.00
CA THR A 300 17.66 0.56 -0.79
C THR A 300 18.85 1.31 -0.19
N LEU A 301 18.67 2.60 0.13
CA LEU A 301 19.67 3.38 0.89
C LEU A 301 19.29 3.33 2.37
N ALA A 302 19.91 2.41 3.11
CA ALA A 302 19.66 2.21 4.53
C ALA A 302 20.60 3.07 5.39
N PHE A 303 20.05 3.77 6.39
CA PHE A 303 20.83 4.65 7.26
C PHE A 303 20.22 4.80 8.65
N PHE A 304 21.09 4.87 9.66
CA PHE A 304 20.77 5.22 11.03
C PHE A 304 21.45 6.54 11.38
N PHE A 305 20.74 7.42 12.08
CA PHE A 305 21.20 8.77 12.36
C PHE A 305 20.68 9.30 13.69
N LYS A 306 21.41 10.29 14.23
CA LYS A 306 20.97 11.19 15.29
C LYS A 306 20.92 12.59 14.70
N ALA A 307 19.71 13.14 14.53
CA ALA A 307 19.51 14.49 14.01
C ALA A 307 19.80 15.54 15.09
N GLY A 308 20.24 16.71 14.64
CA GLY A 308 20.40 17.89 15.49
C GLY A 308 20.19 19.17 14.67
N ALA A 309 20.11 20.31 15.36
CA ALA A 309 19.76 21.57 14.73
C ALA A 309 20.79 22.03 13.69
N LYS A 310 22.08 21.77 13.92
CA LYS A 310 23.18 22.20 13.04
C LYS A 310 23.84 21.05 12.28
N ARG A 311 23.82 19.85 12.84
CA ARG A 311 24.51 18.68 12.28
C ARG A 311 23.75 17.38 12.58
N THR A 312 23.90 16.41 11.69
CA THR A 312 23.38 15.05 11.83
C THR A 312 24.55 14.06 11.86
N THR A 313 24.51 13.14 12.81
CA THR A 313 25.51 12.08 12.94
C THR A 313 24.93 10.79 12.40
N PHE A 314 25.59 10.17 11.42
CA PHE A 314 25.16 8.88 10.87
C PHE A 314 25.93 7.75 11.54
N SER A 315 25.22 6.83 12.20
CA SER A 315 25.78 5.58 12.71
C SER A 315 25.87 4.52 11.61
N SER A 316 25.03 4.57 10.58
CA SER A 316 25.17 3.73 9.38
C SER A 316 24.76 4.49 8.12
N LEU A 317 25.37 4.11 7.00
CA LEU A 317 24.98 4.55 5.67
C LEU A 317 25.41 3.48 4.67
N ASN A 318 24.46 2.67 4.21
CA ASN A 318 24.69 1.50 3.37
C ASN A 318 23.75 1.51 2.16
N VAL A 319 24.22 0.96 1.04
CA VAL A 319 23.40 0.63 -0.11
C VAL A 319 23.14 -0.88 -0.07
N GLU A 320 21.87 -1.27 -0.08
CA GLU A 320 21.43 -2.66 -0.02
C GLU A 320 20.74 -3.08 -1.33
N GLY A 321 20.74 -4.39 -1.60
CA GLY A 321 20.19 -4.94 -2.83
C GLY A 321 21.04 -4.65 -4.07
N VAL A 322 22.34 -4.39 -3.91
CA VAL A 322 23.22 -4.12 -5.05
C VAL A 322 23.37 -5.40 -5.89
N PRO A 323 22.98 -5.41 -7.17
CA PRO A 323 23.14 -6.61 -8.00
C PRO A 323 24.63 -6.87 -8.28
N PRO A 324 25.06 -8.14 -8.36
CA PRO A 324 26.45 -8.48 -8.66
C PRO A 324 26.98 -7.79 -9.92
N GLY A 325 28.20 -7.26 -9.83
CA GLY A 325 28.86 -6.57 -10.95
C GLY A 325 28.44 -5.11 -11.13
N ALA A 326 27.50 -4.58 -10.34
CA ALA A 326 27.12 -3.18 -10.42
C ALA A 326 28.23 -2.23 -9.95
N SER A 327 28.20 -1.00 -10.43
CA SER A 327 29.05 0.10 -9.97
C SER A 327 28.24 1.06 -9.13
N ILE A 328 28.79 1.49 -8.00
CA ILE A 328 28.21 2.50 -7.12
C ILE A 328 29.09 3.75 -7.15
N LYS A 329 28.49 4.89 -7.47
CA LYS A 329 29.12 6.22 -7.34
C LYS A 329 28.32 7.03 -6.33
N ALA A 330 28.93 7.34 -5.20
CA ALA A 330 28.36 8.22 -4.19
C ALA A 330 29.10 9.56 -4.21
N VAL A 331 28.36 10.67 -4.28
CA VAL A 331 28.89 12.04 -4.24
C VAL A 331 28.26 12.75 -3.06
N CYS A 332 29.05 13.51 -2.30
CA CYS A 332 28.56 14.30 -1.18
C CYS A 332 28.96 15.77 -1.31
N ARG A 333 28.01 16.69 -1.03
CA ARG A 333 28.19 18.14 -1.07
C ARG A 333 27.47 18.82 0.11
N PRO A 334 27.92 19.98 0.61
CA PRO A 334 29.18 20.65 0.26
C PRO A 334 30.40 20.08 1.01
N LYS A 335 30.22 19.55 2.24
CA LYS A 335 31.36 19.15 3.10
C LYS A 335 31.11 17.79 3.76
N CYS A 336 31.69 16.76 3.14
CA CYS A 336 31.85 15.42 3.70
C CYS A 336 33.34 15.13 3.96
N ALA A 337 33.64 13.97 4.55
CA ALA A 337 35.03 13.51 4.67
C ALA A 337 35.67 13.29 3.29
N ARG A 338 34.88 12.82 2.31
CA ARG A 338 35.28 12.74 0.89
C ARG A 338 34.17 13.32 0.02
N ALA A 339 34.55 14.02 -1.04
CA ALA A 339 33.60 14.55 -2.02
C ALA A 339 32.91 13.43 -2.82
N SER A 340 33.62 12.32 -3.07
CA SER A 340 33.08 11.17 -3.78
C SER A 340 33.69 9.84 -3.34
N LEU A 341 32.93 8.76 -3.51
CA LEU A 341 33.33 7.37 -3.33
C LEU A 341 32.82 6.57 -4.52
N VAL A 342 33.69 5.80 -5.17
CA VAL A 342 33.33 4.89 -6.26
C VAL A 342 33.68 3.47 -5.83
N VAL A 343 32.71 2.56 -5.94
CA VAL A 343 32.88 1.13 -5.72
C VAL A 343 32.53 0.43 -7.03
N ARG A 344 33.47 -0.32 -7.59
CA ARG A 344 33.27 -1.11 -8.82
C ARG A 344 32.99 -2.56 -8.44
N LYS A 345 32.17 -3.25 -9.24
CA LYS A 345 31.80 -4.66 -9.03
C LYS A 345 31.22 -4.92 -7.62
N GLY A 346 30.39 -4.00 -7.13
CA GLY A 346 29.69 -4.16 -5.86
C GLY A 346 28.60 -5.24 -5.94
N SER A 347 28.26 -5.80 -4.79
CA SER A 347 27.16 -6.76 -4.63
C SER A 347 26.62 -6.71 -3.20
N GLY A 348 25.35 -7.07 -3.03
CA GLY A 348 24.70 -7.18 -1.72
C GLY A 348 24.65 -5.84 -0.96
N ARG A 349 25.26 -5.80 0.22
CA ARG A 349 25.33 -4.60 1.09
C ARG A 349 26.68 -3.92 0.93
N VAL A 350 26.68 -2.67 0.47
CA VAL A 350 27.89 -1.84 0.31
C VAL A 350 27.87 -0.66 1.27
N SER A 351 28.88 -0.56 2.13
CA SER A 351 28.99 0.54 3.10
C SER A 351 29.56 1.81 2.47
N LEU A 352 28.87 2.93 2.68
CA LEU A 352 29.32 4.27 2.29
C LEU A 352 30.02 5.02 3.44
N ARG A 353 30.34 4.35 4.55
CA ARG A 353 30.99 4.98 5.71
C ARG A 353 32.27 5.73 5.34
N LYS A 354 33.05 5.26 4.37
CA LYS A 354 34.28 5.96 3.89
C LYS A 354 33.99 7.33 3.26
N LEU A 355 32.78 7.59 2.78
CA LEU A 355 32.36 8.89 2.24
C LEU A 355 32.21 9.94 3.36
N ILE A 356 31.73 9.50 4.52
CA ILE A 356 31.37 10.37 5.65
C ILE A 356 32.33 10.30 6.84
N ALA A 357 33.17 9.26 6.96
CA ALA A 357 34.21 9.04 7.98
C ALA A 357 33.87 9.51 9.42
N LYS A 358 32.79 8.98 10.01
CA LYS A 358 32.25 9.39 11.35
C LYS A 358 31.91 10.88 11.46
N ALA A 359 31.94 11.65 10.37
CA ALA A 359 31.69 13.08 10.40
C ALA A 359 30.24 13.39 10.75
N ARG A 360 30.09 14.44 11.56
CA ARG A 360 28.81 15.13 11.78
C ARG A 360 28.51 15.98 10.54
N LEU A 361 27.59 15.52 9.69
CA LEU A 361 27.23 16.22 8.46
C LEU A 361 26.40 17.46 8.77
N LYS A 362 26.69 18.60 8.14
CA LYS A 362 25.92 19.83 8.35
C LYS A 362 24.52 19.71 7.75
N VAL A 363 23.55 20.42 8.32
CA VAL A 363 22.24 20.59 7.68
C VAL A 363 22.43 21.16 6.27
N GLY A 364 21.63 20.65 5.32
CA GLY A 364 21.75 20.98 3.90
C GLY A 364 22.74 20.10 3.13
N THR A 365 23.51 19.23 3.78
CA THR A 365 24.37 18.25 3.10
C THR A 365 23.52 17.33 2.22
N VAL A 366 23.95 17.11 0.98
CA VAL A 366 23.31 16.22 0.00
C VAL A 366 24.28 15.11 -0.37
N ILE A 367 23.80 13.86 -0.27
CA ILE A 367 24.50 12.66 -0.73
C ILE A 367 23.70 12.07 -1.88
N THR A 368 24.29 12.02 -3.07
CA THR A 368 23.72 11.39 -4.25
C THR A 368 24.44 10.07 -4.51
N VAL A 369 23.70 8.98 -4.50
CA VAL A 369 24.19 7.62 -4.72
C VAL A 369 23.61 7.12 -6.04
N THR A 370 24.48 6.79 -6.99
CA THR A 370 24.13 6.24 -8.30
C THR A 370 24.59 4.79 -8.36
N VAL A 371 23.70 3.87 -8.69
CA VAL A 371 24.00 2.45 -8.89
C VAL A 371 23.66 2.06 -10.33
N THR A 372 24.65 1.58 -11.07
CA THR A 372 24.52 1.25 -12.50
C THR A 372 25.07 -0.14 -12.78
N LYS A 373 24.41 -0.87 -13.68
CA LYS A 373 24.86 -2.17 -14.22
C LYS A 373 24.74 -2.11 -15.75
N PRO A 374 25.71 -2.64 -16.52
CA PRO A 374 25.62 -2.66 -17.98
C PRO A 374 24.31 -3.30 -18.47
N GLY A 375 23.64 -2.66 -19.43
CA GLY A 375 22.35 -3.13 -19.99
C GLY A 375 21.12 -2.90 -19.11
N ALA A 376 21.27 -2.36 -17.89
CA ALA A 376 20.18 -2.18 -16.93
C ALA A 376 19.87 -0.70 -16.68
N ILE A 377 18.61 -0.40 -16.36
CA ILE A 377 18.20 0.94 -15.88
C ILE A 377 18.77 1.11 -14.45
N GLY A 378 19.66 2.08 -14.28
CA GLY A 378 20.30 2.39 -13.01
C GLY A 378 19.37 3.10 -12.03
N ALA A 379 19.76 3.09 -10.75
CA ALA A 379 19.04 3.76 -9.66
C ALA A 379 19.85 4.91 -9.08
N VAL A 380 19.17 6.03 -8.81
CA VAL A 380 19.75 7.22 -8.20
C VAL A 380 18.98 7.58 -6.93
N LYS A 381 19.67 7.59 -5.79
CA LYS A 381 19.13 7.96 -4.48
C LYS A 381 19.77 9.25 -4.02
N THR A 382 18.97 10.26 -3.70
CA THR A 382 19.45 11.54 -3.19
C THR A 382 18.98 11.75 -1.76
N LEU A 383 19.90 11.76 -0.82
CA LEU A 383 19.67 11.97 0.60
C LEU A 383 20.05 13.40 0.99
N ARG A 384 19.13 14.15 1.60
CA ARG A 384 19.38 15.52 2.09
C ARG A 384 19.24 15.59 3.60
N VAL A 385 20.27 16.08 4.27
CA VAL A 385 20.29 16.30 5.72
C VAL A 385 19.44 17.53 6.08
N ARG A 386 18.53 17.38 7.03
CA ARG A 386 17.60 18.42 7.51
C ARG A 386 17.84 18.74 8.99
N ALA A 387 17.51 19.97 9.41
CA ALA A 387 17.61 20.37 10.82
C ALA A 387 16.52 19.68 11.63
N ASN A 388 16.87 19.11 12.79
CA ASN A 388 15.93 18.49 13.74
C ASN A 388 14.95 17.47 13.13
N ALA A 389 15.29 16.90 11.97
CA ALA A 389 14.40 16.04 11.23
C ALA A 389 15.17 14.93 10.53
N ARG A 390 14.45 13.84 10.22
CA ARG A 390 14.97 12.74 9.40
C ARG A 390 15.49 13.27 8.06
N PRO A 391 16.65 12.83 7.56
CA PRO A 391 17.08 13.15 6.21
C PRO A 391 16.00 12.80 5.18
N SER A 392 15.75 13.68 4.21
CA SER A 392 14.80 13.36 3.13
C SER A 392 15.50 12.51 2.06
N LEU A 393 14.75 11.59 1.45
CA LEU A 393 15.25 10.68 0.42
C LEU A 393 14.41 10.86 -0.86
N LYS A 394 15.08 11.03 -2.00
CA LYS A 394 14.45 11.03 -3.33
C LYS A 394 15.02 9.91 -4.18
N THR A 395 14.18 9.28 -5.01
CA THR A 395 14.56 8.23 -5.95
C THR A 395 14.36 8.70 -7.38
N ALA A 396 15.28 8.35 -8.26
CA ALA A 396 15.24 8.61 -9.69
C ALA A 396 15.88 7.43 -10.44
N CYS A 397 15.58 7.31 -11.74
CA CYS A 397 16.09 6.28 -12.63
C CYS A 397 17.10 6.86 -13.61
N LEU A 398 18.08 6.04 -14.01
CA LEU A 398 19.10 6.41 -14.99
C LEU A 398 19.08 5.39 -16.13
N VAL A 399 18.44 5.77 -17.24
CA VAL A 399 18.37 4.93 -18.45
C VAL A 399 19.79 4.64 -18.97
N PRO A 400 20.08 3.44 -19.51
CA PRO A 400 21.38 3.15 -20.13
C PRO A 400 21.81 4.25 -21.13
N GLY A 401 23.03 4.75 -20.98
CA GLY A 401 23.57 5.83 -21.81
C GLY A 401 23.15 7.25 -21.39
N ALA A 402 22.12 7.42 -20.57
CA ALA A 402 21.73 8.72 -20.06
C ALA A 402 22.72 9.24 -19.01
N THR A 403 22.95 10.56 -19.00
CA THR A 403 23.78 11.25 -18.01
C THR A 403 22.97 11.97 -16.93
N LYS A 404 21.67 12.17 -17.17
CA LYS A 404 20.74 12.86 -16.28
C LYS A 404 19.73 11.85 -15.71
N PRO A 405 19.54 11.80 -14.38
CA PRO A 405 18.47 11.02 -13.78
C PRO A 405 17.09 11.59 -14.13
N ALA A 406 16.12 10.73 -14.36
CA ALA A 406 14.72 11.08 -14.58
C ALA A 406 13.82 10.41 -13.52
N ALA A 407 12.52 10.72 -13.51
CA ALA A 407 11.57 9.96 -12.72
C ALA A 407 11.66 8.47 -13.10
N CYS A 408 11.67 7.61 -12.08
CA CYS A 408 11.27 6.22 -12.26
C CYS A 408 9.75 6.17 -12.42
#